data_AF-A0A952H251-F1
#
_entry.id   AF-A0A952H251-F1
#
_cell.length_a   1.000
_cell.length_b   1.000
_cell.length_c   1.000
_cell.angle_alpha   90.00
_cell.angle_beta   90.00
_cell.angle_gamma   90.00
#
_symmetry.space_group_name_H-M   'P 1'
#
loop_
_entity.id
_entity.type
_entity.pdbx_description
1 polymer ?
#
loop_
_entity_poly.entity_id
_entity_poly.type
_entity_poly.pdbx_seq_one_letter_code
_entity_poly.pdbx_strand_id
1 'polypeptide(L)'
;LGHEVFAVLFLDAQLKLIAMETLFQGTLASTTVHPREVVKRALALGAGAAILAHNHPSGHAEPSRADELLTRQLSQALALVDVRVVDHLVVGTNEVVSFAERGLL
;
A
#
# COMPACT_ATOMS: atom_id res chain seq x y z
N LEU A 1 -3.29 -16.71 -6.11
CA LEU A 1 -3.60 -16.58 -4.66
C LEU A 1 -5.11 -16.52 -4.51
N GLY A 2 -5.70 -17.21 -3.53
CA GLY A 2 -7.16 -17.28 -3.34
C GLY A 2 -7.75 -16.17 -2.47
N HIS A 3 -7.00 -15.09 -2.19
CA HIS A 3 -7.45 -13.94 -1.41
C HIS A 3 -6.55 -12.73 -1.70
N GLU A 4 -7.07 -11.54 -1.40
CA GLU A 4 -6.33 -10.29 -1.49
C GLU A 4 -5.48 -10.09 -0.23
N VAL A 5 -4.26 -9.60 -0.43
CA VAL A 5 -3.30 -9.27 0.62
C VAL A 5 -2.88 -7.83 0.44
N PHE A 6 -2.88 -7.07 1.52
CA PHE A 6 -2.33 -5.71 1.55
C PHE A 6 -1.06 -5.68 2.39
N ALA A 7 0.04 -5.36 1.73
CA ALA A 7 1.36 -5.24 2.34
C ALA A 7 1.86 -3.80 2.29
N VAL A 8 2.74 -3.46 3.23
CA VAL A 8 3.40 -2.17 3.30
C VAL A 8 4.90 -2.40 3.47
N LEU A 9 5.68 -1.75 2.61
CA LEU A 9 7.13 -1.65 2.74
C LEU A 9 7.41 -0.34 3.46
N PHE A 10 7.88 -0.42 4.69
CA PHE A 10 8.29 0.72 5.49
C PHE A 10 9.75 1.05 5.19
N LEU A 11 10.01 2.31 4.88
CA LEU A 11 11.30 2.79 4.42
C LEU A 11 11.83 3.90 5.34
N ASP A 12 13.14 4.02 5.43
CA ASP A 12 13.78 5.19 6.04
C ASP A 12 13.72 6.43 5.10
N ALA A 13 14.22 7.57 5.57
CA ALA A 13 14.23 8.81 4.81
C ALA A 13 15.12 8.76 3.55
N GLN A 14 16.01 7.77 3.44
CA GLN A 14 16.86 7.50 2.27
C GLN A 14 16.27 6.38 1.39
N LEU A 15 15.00 6.02 1.60
CA LEU A 15 14.26 4.98 0.89
C LEU A 15 14.84 3.58 1.05
N LYS A 16 15.57 3.30 2.14
CA LYS A 16 16.03 1.94 2.45
C LYS A 16 14.94 1.18 3.19
N LEU A 17 14.75 -0.08 2.84
CA LEU A 17 13.77 -0.95 3.48
C LEU A 17 14.13 -1.18 4.96
N ILE A 18 13.21 -0.79 5.85
CA ILE A 18 13.25 -1.12 7.27
C ILE A 18 12.57 -2.47 7.47
N ALA A 19 11.33 -2.61 6.98
CA ALA A 19 10.54 -3.83 7.09
C ALA A 19 9.49 -3.89 5.97
N MET A 20 9.13 -5.11 5.57
CA MET A 20 7.96 -5.38 4.74
C MET A 20 6.98 -6.21 5.55
N GLU A 21 5.75 -5.72 5.69
CA GLU A 21 4.73 -6.39 6.49
C GLU A 21 3.42 -6.51 5.73
N THR A 22 2.84 -7.71 5.77
CA THR A 22 1.44 -7.91 5.43
C THR A 22 0.59 -7.42 6.59
N LEU A 23 -0.10 -6.30 6.40
CA LEU A 23 -0.92 -5.69 7.45
C LEU A 23 -2.37 -6.18 7.41
N PHE A 24 -2.85 -6.56 6.23
CA PHE A 24 -4.22 -7.02 6.06
C PHE A 24 -4.27 -8.19 5.08
N GLN A 25 -5.13 -9.15 5.41
CA GLN A 25 -5.50 -10.25 4.54
C GLN A 25 -7.01 -10.25 4.44
N GLY A 26 -7.52 -10.09 3.23
CA GLY A 26 -8.94 -10.02 2.97
C GLY A 26 -9.54 -11.36 2.59
N THR A 27 -10.74 -11.25 2.03
CA THR A 27 -11.44 -12.37 1.40
C THR A 27 -11.11 -12.42 -0.10
N LEU A 28 -11.82 -13.27 -0.85
CA LEU A 28 -11.79 -13.23 -2.32
C LEU A 28 -12.30 -11.90 -2.91
N ALA A 29 -13.14 -11.16 -2.17
CA ALA A 29 -13.87 -10.01 -2.69
C ALA A 29 -13.24 -8.66 -2.33
N SER A 30 -12.67 -8.53 -1.13
CA SER A 30 -11.95 -7.33 -0.69
C SER A 30 -11.26 -7.51 0.67
N THR A 31 -10.34 -6.59 0.94
CA THR A 31 -9.67 -6.38 2.23
C THR A 31 -10.04 -5.02 2.82
N THR A 32 -10.53 -4.98 4.06
CA THR A 32 -10.73 -3.72 4.76
C THR A 32 -9.41 -3.23 5.33
N VAL A 33 -8.86 -2.17 4.75
CA VAL A 33 -7.63 -1.52 5.20
C VAL A 33 -7.97 -0.36 6.11
N HIS A 34 -7.32 -0.29 7.28
CA HIS A 34 -7.52 0.78 8.25
C HIS A 34 -6.30 1.70 8.31
N PRO A 35 -6.41 2.98 7.89
CA PRO A 35 -5.28 3.92 7.89
C PRO A 35 -4.57 4.05 9.25
N ARG A 36 -5.34 4.00 10.36
CA ARG A 36 -4.78 4.05 11.72
C ARG A 36 -3.72 2.96 12.00
N GLU A 37 -3.90 1.75 11.46
CA GLU A 37 -2.97 0.66 11.73
C GLU A 37 -1.69 0.83 10.91
N VAL A 38 -1.81 1.35 9.69
CA VAL A 38 -0.64 1.70 8.85
C VAL A 38 0.17 2.82 9.49
N VAL A 39 -0.50 3.89 9.96
CA VAL A 39 0.12 5.03 10.67
C VAL A 39 0.81 4.56 11.95
N LYS A 40 0.10 3.79 12.79
CA LYS A 40 0.66 3.23 14.02
C LYS A 40 1.93 2.42 13.75
N ARG A 41 1.93 1.61 12.69
CA ARG A 41 3.09 0.79 12.35
C ARG A 41 4.25 1.61 11.79
N ALA A 42 3.98 2.57 10.91
CA ALA A 42 4.99 3.47 10.39
C ALA A 42 5.72 4.22 11.51
N LEU A 43 4.97 4.77 12.47
CA LEU A 43 5.52 5.44 13.65
C LEU A 43 6.33 4.47 14.53
N ALA A 44 5.83 3.26 14.78
CA ALA A 44 6.53 2.27 15.60
C ALA A 44 7.86 1.82 14.99
N LEU A 45 7.99 1.86 13.66
CA LEU A 45 9.22 1.53 12.93
C LEU A 45 10.13 2.74 12.69
N GLY A 46 9.67 3.96 13.00
CA GLY A 46 10.39 5.19 12.65
C GLY A 46 10.54 5.37 11.13
N ALA A 47 9.54 4.91 10.36
CA ALA A 47 9.56 5.03 8.91
C ALA A 47 9.46 6.50 8.49
N GLY A 48 10.22 6.92 7.47
CA GLY A 48 10.07 8.21 6.81
C GLY A 48 9.30 8.13 5.49
N ALA A 49 9.14 6.91 4.96
CA ALA A 49 8.41 6.65 3.73
C ALA A 49 7.76 5.27 3.75
N ALA A 50 6.79 5.06 2.85
CA ALA A 50 6.10 3.80 2.67
C ALA A 50 5.81 3.53 1.18
N ILE A 51 5.91 2.27 0.77
CA ILE A 51 5.29 1.78 -0.47
C ILE A 51 4.14 0.86 -0.07
N LEU A 52 2.96 1.11 -0.65
CA LEU A 52 1.78 0.29 -0.49
C LEU A 52 1.78 -0.80 -1.57
N ALA A 53 1.28 -1.98 -1.27
CA ALA A 53 1.12 -3.02 -2.28
C ALA A 53 -0.08 -3.92 -1.99
N HIS A 54 -0.81 -4.30 -3.02
CA HIS A 54 -1.81 -5.36 -2.93
C HIS A 54 -1.88 -6.20 -4.18
N ASN A 55 -2.40 -7.42 -4.03
CA ASN A 55 -2.64 -8.30 -5.16
C ASN A 55 -4.14 -8.42 -5.47
N HIS A 56 -4.50 -8.45 -6.74
CA HIS A 56 -5.86 -8.84 -7.14
C HIS A 56 -5.90 -10.36 -7.39
N PRO A 57 -6.79 -11.12 -6.72
CA PRO A 57 -6.93 -12.55 -6.96
C PRO A 57 -7.31 -12.92 -8.40
N SER A 58 -7.95 -11.98 -9.12
CA SER A 58 -8.27 -12.11 -10.55
C SER A 58 -7.02 -12.20 -11.44
N GLY A 59 -5.88 -11.72 -10.95
CA GLY A 59 -4.63 -11.69 -11.69
C GLY A 59 -4.42 -10.46 -12.59
N HIS A 60 -5.41 -9.56 -12.70
CA HIS A 60 -5.28 -8.29 -13.39
C HIS A 60 -4.74 -7.21 -12.45
N ALA A 61 -3.82 -6.36 -12.91
CA ALA A 61 -3.25 -5.30 -12.07
C ALA A 61 -3.96 -3.94 -12.22
N GLU A 62 -5.05 -3.84 -12.99
CA GLU A 62 -5.74 -2.56 -13.18
C GLU A 62 -6.38 -2.09 -11.86
N PRO A 63 -5.99 -0.91 -11.32
CA PRO A 63 -6.56 -0.42 -10.08
C PRO A 63 -8.04 -0.08 -10.24
N SER A 64 -8.81 -0.43 -9.21
CA SER A 64 -10.19 -0.01 -9.08
C SER A 64 -10.29 1.41 -8.51
N ARG A 65 -11.47 2.02 -8.64
CA ARG A 65 -11.77 3.30 -7.95
C ARG A 65 -11.65 3.19 -6.43
N ALA A 66 -11.89 2.01 -5.86
CA ALA A 66 -11.71 1.78 -4.42
C ALA A 66 -10.23 1.84 -4.03
N ASP A 67 -9.35 1.28 -4.88
CA ASP A 67 -7.90 1.36 -4.70
C ASP A 67 -7.42 2.82 -4.72
N GLU A 68 -7.90 3.63 -5.68
CA GLU A 68 -7.58 5.05 -5.72
C GLU A 68 -8.01 5.82 -4.46
N LEU A 69 -9.24 5.60 -4.00
CA LEU A 69 -9.75 6.26 -2.80
C LEU A 69 -8.96 5.84 -1.56
N LEU A 70 -8.66 4.55 -1.42
CA LEU A 70 -7.85 4.02 -0.33
C LEU A 70 -6.44 4.62 -0.36
N THR A 71 -5.80 4.67 -1.53
CA THR A 71 -4.47 5.25 -1.72
C THR A 71 -4.42 6.70 -1.27
N ARG A 72 -5.41 7.51 -1.68
CA ARG A 72 -5.49 8.92 -1.28
C ARG A 72 -5.68 9.07 0.23
N GLN A 73 -6.56 8.28 0.83
CA GLN A 73 -6.79 8.30 2.28
C GLN A 73 -5.54 7.91 3.08
N LEU A 74 -4.83 6.86 2.65
CA LEU A 74 -3.58 6.44 3.28
C LEU A 74 -2.48 7.48 3.13
N SER A 75 -2.34 8.05 1.93
CA SER A 75 -1.34 9.09 1.65
C SER A 75 -1.58 10.33 2.50
N GLN A 76 -2.83 10.78 2.62
CA GLN A 76 -3.19 11.90 3.49
C GLN A 76 -2.93 11.59 4.97
N ALA A 77 -3.29 10.39 5.44
CA ALA A 77 -3.12 10.02 6.84
C ALA A 77 -1.63 9.89 7.24
N LEU A 78 -0.80 9.31 6.37
CA LEU A 78 0.63 9.16 6.59
C LEU A 78 1.38 10.50 6.49
N ALA A 79 0.93 11.40 5.61
CA ALA A 79 1.50 12.74 5.50
C ALA A 79 1.33 13.57 6.79
N LEU A 80 0.28 13.35 7.59
CA LEU A 80 0.09 14.02 8.88
C LEU A 80 1.15 13.67 9.93
N VAL A 81 1.91 12.61 9.70
CA VAL A 81 3.01 12.15 10.58
C VAL A 81 4.34 12.08 9.83
N ASP A 82 4.49 12.90 8.79
CA ASP A 82 5.71 13.04 7.98
C ASP A 82 6.20 11.73 7.32
N VAL A 83 5.28 10.81 7.04
CA VAL A 83 5.58 9.58 6.29
C VAL A 83 5.09 9.74 4.86
N ARG A 84 6.03 9.77 3.91
CA ARG A 84 5.70 9.88 2.48
C ARG A 84 5.26 8.55 1.89
N VAL A 85 4.10 8.50 1.23
CA VAL A 85 3.79 7.40 0.32
C VAL A 85 4.56 7.61 -0.99
N VAL A 86 5.45 6.68 -1.30
CA VAL A 86 6.33 6.75 -2.48
C VAL A 86 5.63 6.15 -3.69
N ASP A 87 4.95 5.03 -3.49
CA ASP A 87 4.18 4.36 -4.53
C ASP A 87 3.07 3.50 -3.93
N HIS A 88 2.14 3.08 -4.79
CA HIS A 88 1.21 1.99 -4.56
C HIS A 88 1.28 1.01 -5.73
N LEU A 89 1.64 -0.23 -5.45
CA LEU A 89 1.82 -1.30 -6.44
C LEU A 89 0.62 -2.26 -6.42
N VAL A 90 -0.10 -2.34 -7.54
CA VAL A 90 -1.10 -3.40 -7.75
C VAL A 90 -0.43 -4.56 -8.46
N VAL A 91 -0.44 -5.73 -7.84
CA VAL A 91 0.28 -6.92 -8.31
C VAL A 91 -0.72 -7.90 -8.92
N GLY A 92 -0.64 -8.05 -10.25
CA GLY A 92 -1.34 -9.08 -11.01
C GLY A 92 -0.50 -10.35 -11.14
N THR A 93 -0.88 -11.25 -12.07
CA THR A 93 -0.17 -12.51 -12.27
C THR A 93 1.14 -12.31 -13.03
N ASN A 94 1.12 -11.51 -14.10
CA ASN A 94 2.26 -11.28 -15.00
C ASN A 94 2.60 -9.80 -15.16
N GLU A 95 1.97 -8.94 -14.37
CA GLU A 95 2.02 -7.49 -14.50
C GLU A 95 1.94 -6.84 -13.11
N VAL A 96 2.54 -5.67 -13.00
CA VAL A 96 2.45 -4.79 -11.84
C VAL A 96 2.12 -3.41 -12.34
N VAL A 97 1.15 -2.75 -11.73
CA VAL A 97 0.83 -1.34 -12.01
C VAL A 97 1.33 -0.48 -10.85
N SER A 98 2.15 0.51 -11.17
CA SER A 98 2.55 1.59 -10.26
C SER A 98 1.58 2.75 -10.35
N PHE A 99 1.08 3.21 -9.21
CA PHE A 99 0.29 4.45 -9.14
C PHE A 99 1.14 5.68 -9.45
N ALA A 100 2.39 5.70 -9.01
CA ALA A 100 3.30 6.82 -9.24
C ALA A 100 3.59 6.99 -10.74
N GLU A 101 3.89 5.89 -11.45
CA GLU A 101 4.13 5.93 -12.90
C GLU A 101 2.89 6.34 -13.70
N ARG A 102 1.69 6.04 -13.19
CA ARG A 102 0.41 6.45 -13.80
C ARG A 102 -0.08 7.83 -13.39
N GLY A 103 0.62 8.54 -12.51
CA GLY A 103 0.20 9.86 -12.03
C GLY A 103 -1.07 9.83 -11.17
N LEU A 104 -1.30 8.74 -10.43
CA LEU A 104 -2.48 8.53 -9.58
C LEU A 104 -2.26 8.88 -8.10
N LEU A 105 -1.04 9.28 -7.73
CA LEU A 105 -0.63 9.67 -6.37
C LEU A 105 -0.65 11.19 -6.15
#